data_AF-A0A9D6CVQ3-F1
#
_entry.id   AF-A0A9D6CVQ3-F1
#
_cell.length_a   1.000
_cell.length_b   1.000
_cell.length_c   1.000
_cell.angle_alpha   90.00
_cell.angle_beta   90.00
_cell.angle_gamma   90.00
#
_symmetry.space_group_name_H-M   'P 1'
#
loop_
_entity.id
_entity.type
_entity.pdbx_description
1 polymer ?
#
loop_
_entity_poly.entity_id
_entity_poly.type
_entity_poly.pdbx_seq_one_letter_code
_entity_poly.pdbx_strand_id
1 'polypeptide(L)'
;MDWSKIDLNYLAYPSCTRCNGRGEWGEHEGSPLPCRCALRAMFRVCYERFRACVESGRFRSRVSFERSPQGRTNRGCWGRKDEEYLADFELVARRLLDPWRYKIFRFHYILGADASLCCRRLGLSRGAFFHAAYRIEEILGEAFATLEPYALYPPRDYFSKRLTEPVRATPQFVPQPIAPRRGRPRSAELLRNVLKIA
;
A
#
# COMPACT_ATOMS: atom_id res chain seq x y z
N MET A 1 -6.67 -5.16 -7.24
CA MET A 1 -7.92 -4.54 -6.74
C MET A 1 -8.74 -4.17 -7.96
N ASP A 2 -9.82 -4.90 -8.25
CA ASP A 2 -10.71 -4.54 -9.35
C ASP A 2 -11.51 -3.31 -8.92
N TRP A 3 -11.04 -2.11 -9.29
CA TRP A 3 -11.80 -0.89 -9.03
C TRP A 3 -13.10 -0.97 -9.82
N SER A 4 -14.21 -1.00 -9.09
CA SER A 4 -15.49 -1.08 -9.74
C SER A 4 -15.73 0.22 -10.53
N LYS A 5 -16.48 0.13 -11.63
CA LYS A 5 -16.92 1.29 -12.42
C LYS A 5 -17.56 2.38 -11.56
N ILE A 6 -18.19 1.97 -10.46
CA ILE A 6 -18.85 2.84 -9.49
C ILE A 6 -17.81 3.68 -8.74
N ASP A 7 -16.72 3.07 -8.26
CA ASP A 7 -15.66 3.78 -7.52
C ASP A 7 -14.95 4.84 -8.39
N LEU A 8 -14.70 4.51 -9.66
CA LEU A 8 -14.07 5.44 -10.60
C LEU A 8 -14.97 6.64 -10.94
N ASN A 9 -16.29 6.43 -11.00
CA ASN A 9 -17.26 7.51 -11.23
C ASN A 9 -17.24 8.51 -10.06
N TYR A 10 -17.26 8.02 -8.82
CA TYR A 10 -17.21 8.88 -7.63
C TYR A 10 -15.91 9.70 -7.50
N LEU A 11 -14.80 9.18 -8.03
CA LEU A 11 -13.51 9.88 -8.04
C LEU A 11 -13.32 10.81 -9.25
N ALA A 12 -14.18 10.72 -10.25
CA ALA A 12 -14.06 11.50 -11.46
C ALA A 12 -14.39 12.98 -11.22
N TYR A 13 -13.66 13.87 -11.90
CA TYR A 13 -14.02 15.28 -11.90
C TYR A 13 -15.26 15.49 -12.78
N PRO A 14 -16.36 16.10 -12.26
CA PRO A 14 -17.64 16.17 -12.98
C PRO A 14 -17.54 16.85 -14.35
N SER A 15 -16.73 17.90 -14.46
CA SER A 15 -16.51 18.65 -15.72
C SER A 15 -15.20 18.27 -16.42
N CYS A 16 -14.72 17.04 -16.22
CA CYS A 16 -13.55 16.56 -16.96
C CYS A 16 -13.87 16.45 -18.45
N THR A 17 -13.14 17.20 -19.28
CA THR A 17 -13.31 17.20 -20.75
C THR A 17 -13.03 15.86 -21.42
N ARG A 18 -12.37 14.93 -20.71
CA ARG A 18 -11.96 13.63 -21.27
C ARG A 18 -12.93 12.50 -20.95
N CYS A 19 -13.45 12.44 -19.72
CA CYS A 19 -14.38 11.39 -19.30
C CYS A 19 -15.81 11.88 -19.03
N ASN A 20 -16.06 13.20 -19.09
CA ASN A 20 -17.36 13.82 -18.80
C ASN A 20 -17.97 13.32 -17.48
N GLY A 21 -17.16 13.25 -16.43
CA GLY A 21 -17.59 12.78 -15.11
C GLY A 21 -17.75 11.26 -14.95
N ARG A 22 -17.48 10.43 -15.98
CA ARG A 22 -17.63 8.96 -15.86
C ARG A 22 -16.46 8.23 -15.20
N GLY A 23 -15.27 8.86 -15.16
CA GLY A 23 -14.07 8.26 -14.57
C GLY A 23 -13.33 7.25 -15.44
N GLU A 24 -13.90 6.85 -16.58
CA GLU A 24 -13.33 5.94 -17.57
C GLU A 24 -13.11 6.66 -18.91
N TRP A 25 -12.09 6.25 -19.67
CA TRP A 25 -11.77 6.86 -20.97
C TRP A 25 -11.69 5.85 -22.13
N GLY A 26 -11.81 4.55 -21.86
CA GLY A 26 -11.82 3.51 -22.88
C GLY A 26 -11.72 2.12 -22.25
N GLU A 27 -11.51 1.11 -23.08
CA GLU A 27 -11.29 -0.27 -22.65
C GLU A 27 -9.94 -0.75 -23.17
N HIS A 28 -9.15 -1.38 -22.30
CA HIS A 28 -7.94 -2.10 -22.67
C HIS A 28 -8.10 -3.54 -22.19
N GLU A 29 -8.03 -4.50 -23.12
CA GLU A 29 -8.08 -5.93 -22.79
C GLU A 29 -9.35 -6.33 -21.99
N GLY A 30 -10.47 -5.66 -22.28
CA GLY A 30 -11.76 -5.87 -21.60
C GLY A 30 -11.89 -5.20 -20.23
N SER A 31 -10.87 -4.49 -19.76
CA SER A 31 -10.91 -3.71 -18.51
C SER A 31 -11.07 -2.21 -18.81
N PRO A 32 -11.95 -1.47 -18.09
CA PRO A 32 -12.11 -0.04 -18.29
C PRO A 32 -10.84 0.70 -17.84
N LEU A 33 -10.25 1.50 -18.73
CA LEU A 33 -9.10 2.32 -18.41
C LEU A 33 -9.52 3.52 -17.57
N PRO A 34 -8.94 3.71 -16.36
CA PRO A 34 -9.26 4.85 -15.52
C PRO A 34 -8.76 6.14 -16.18
N CYS A 35 -9.60 7.17 -16.13
CA CYS A 35 -9.23 8.50 -16.61
C CYS A 35 -8.18 9.13 -15.69
N ARG A 36 -7.27 9.92 -16.27
CA ARG A 36 -6.26 10.68 -15.53
C ARG A 36 -6.86 11.54 -14.41
N CYS A 37 -8.06 12.08 -14.57
CA CYS A 37 -8.70 12.84 -13.48
C CYS A 37 -9.02 11.97 -12.25
N ALA A 38 -9.47 10.74 -12.47
CA ALA A 38 -9.78 9.79 -11.41
C ALA A 38 -8.50 9.28 -10.74
N LEU A 39 -7.45 8.99 -11.51
CA LEU A 39 -6.13 8.64 -10.97
C LEU A 39 -5.56 9.74 -10.07
N ARG A 40 -5.68 10.99 -10.51
CA ARG A 40 -5.23 12.14 -9.71
C ARG A 40 -6.05 12.32 -8.44
N ALA A 41 -7.36 12.08 -8.50
CA ALA A 41 -8.21 12.07 -7.32
C ALA A 41 -7.85 10.93 -6.36
N MET A 42 -7.56 9.73 -6.89
CA MET A 42 -7.10 8.58 -6.10
C MET A 42 -5.84 8.93 -5.31
N PHE A 43 -4.85 9.52 -5.97
CA PHE A 43 -3.65 9.99 -5.30
C PHE A 43 -3.97 10.98 -4.16
N ARG A 44 -4.91 11.92 -4.39
CA ARG A 44 -5.29 12.90 -3.35
C ARG A 44 -5.93 12.25 -2.14
N VAL A 45 -6.78 11.25 -2.33
CA VAL A 45 -7.37 10.48 -1.22
C VAL A 45 -6.28 9.77 -0.42
N CYS A 46 -5.33 9.12 -1.10
CA CYS A 46 -4.16 8.52 -0.44
C CYS A 46 -3.33 9.57 0.31
N TYR A 47 -3.13 10.74 -0.30
CA TYR A 47 -2.34 11.81 0.30
C TYR A 47 -3.05 12.47 1.50
N GLU A 48 -4.36 12.67 1.46
CA GLU A 48 -5.15 13.11 2.62
C GLU A 48 -5.01 12.13 3.78
N ARG A 49 -4.99 10.83 3.47
CA ARG A 49 -4.75 9.80 4.49
C ARG A 49 -3.33 9.86 5.05
N PHE A 50 -2.33 10.01 4.18
CA PHE A 50 -0.94 10.22 4.60
C PHE A 50 -0.83 11.40 5.56
N ARG A 51 -1.47 12.53 5.23
CA ARG A 51 -1.52 13.71 6.11
C ARG A 51 -2.16 13.41 7.46
N ALA A 52 -3.29 12.70 7.49
CA ALA A 52 -3.94 12.30 8.73
C ALA A 52 -3.03 11.42 9.61
N CYS A 53 -2.28 10.50 9.02
CA CYS A 53 -1.30 9.68 9.74
C CYS A 53 -0.14 10.52 10.28
N VAL A 54 0.38 11.49 9.52
CA VAL A 54 1.44 12.41 9.99
C VAL A 54 0.95 13.29 11.14
N GLU A 55 -0.25 13.87 11.03
CA GLU A 55 -0.86 14.75 12.03
C GLU A 55 -1.22 14.00 13.33
N SER A 56 -1.47 12.69 13.24
CA SER A 56 -1.77 11.84 14.41
C SER A 56 -0.61 11.71 15.41
N GLY A 57 0.63 12.02 15.00
CA GLY A 57 1.78 12.19 15.88
C GLY A 57 2.50 10.90 16.33
N ARG A 58 3.79 11.04 16.67
CA ARG A 58 4.78 9.95 16.95
C ARG A 58 4.44 8.99 18.11
N PHE A 59 3.39 9.24 18.88
CA PHE A 59 3.06 8.48 20.10
C PHE A 59 1.63 7.90 20.13
N ARG A 60 0.90 7.91 19.00
CA ARG A 60 -0.52 7.49 18.97
C ARG A 60 -0.86 6.32 18.07
N SER A 61 0.04 5.86 17.19
CA SER A 61 -0.31 4.72 16.32
C SER A 61 -0.49 3.47 17.20
N ARG A 62 -1.73 3.01 17.32
CA ARG A 62 -2.08 1.84 18.11
C ARG A 62 -1.49 0.61 17.44
N VAL A 63 -0.66 -0.15 18.15
CA VAL A 63 -0.20 -1.45 17.64
C VAL A 63 -1.44 -2.31 17.40
N SER A 64 -1.64 -2.75 16.17
CA SER A 64 -2.73 -3.64 15.79
C SER A 64 -2.19 -5.05 15.61
N PHE A 65 -3.00 -6.03 16.04
CA PHE A 65 -2.75 -7.43 15.75
C PHE A 65 -3.67 -7.87 14.62
N GLU A 66 -3.08 -8.36 13.54
CA GLU A 66 -3.82 -8.95 12.43
C GLU A 66 -3.51 -10.43 12.33
N ARG A 67 -4.55 -11.24 12.21
CA ARG A 67 -4.38 -12.67 11.95
C ARG A 67 -4.12 -12.84 10.46
N SER A 68 -3.07 -13.59 10.10
CA SER A 68 -2.86 -13.97 8.71
C SER A 68 -4.08 -14.74 8.20
N PRO A 69 -4.74 -14.31 7.11
CA PRO A 69 -5.83 -15.05 6.50
C PRO A 69 -5.38 -16.40 5.91
N GLN A 70 -4.09 -16.52 5.61
CA GLN A 70 -3.48 -17.65 4.90
C GLN A 70 -2.44 -18.32 5.79
N GLY A 71 -2.89 -19.24 6.64
CA GLY A 71 -1.99 -20.03 7.48
C GLY A 71 -2.70 -21.13 8.26
N ARG A 72 -2.19 -22.36 8.15
CA ARG A 72 -2.63 -23.52 8.95
C ARG A 72 -2.42 -23.31 10.46
N THR A 73 -1.45 -22.48 10.80
CA THR A 73 -1.23 -21.94 12.13
C THR A 73 -1.75 -20.51 12.12
N ASN A 74 -2.74 -20.18 12.96
CA ASN A 74 -3.28 -18.84 13.22
C ASN A 74 -2.21 -17.84 13.74
N ARG A 75 -1.07 -17.72 13.05
CA ARG A 75 -0.02 -16.75 13.35
C ARG A 75 -0.51 -15.40 12.87
N GLY A 76 -0.63 -14.46 13.79
CA GLY A 76 -0.83 -13.07 13.44
C GLY A 76 0.46 -12.27 13.51
N CYS A 77 0.45 -11.12 12.86
CA CYS A 77 1.51 -10.11 12.98
C CYS A 77 1.03 -8.99 13.88
N TRP A 78 1.95 -8.45 14.68
CA TRP A 78 1.78 -7.16 15.32
C TRP A 78 2.40 -6.12 14.41
N GLY A 79 1.63 -5.09 14.10
CA GLY A 79 2.05 -4.02 13.20
C GLY A 79 1.65 -2.65 13.71
N ARG A 80 2.27 -1.63 13.14
CA ARG A 80 1.89 -0.23 13.33
C ARG A 80 1.44 0.30 11.98
N LYS A 81 0.18 0.09 11.70
CA LYS A 81 -0.44 0.32 10.38
C LYS A 81 -0.27 1.74 9.86
N ASP A 82 -0.38 2.75 10.72
CA ASP A 82 -0.13 4.12 10.31
C ASP A 82 1.32 4.33 9.85
N GLU A 83 2.30 3.80 10.58
CA GLU A 83 3.73 3.94 10.26
C GLU A 83 4.13 3.12 9.03
N GLU A 84 3.61 1.89 8.93
CA GLU A 84 3.75 1.02 7.75
C GLU A 84 3.19 1.71 6.50
N TYR A 85 2.01 2.34 6.59
CA TYR A 85 1.41 3.08 5.48
C TYR A 85 2.29 4.26 5.02
N LEU A 86 2.82 5.05 5.97
CA LEU A 86 3.70 6.17 5.65
C LEU A 86 4.97 5.69 4.93
N ALA A 87 5.58 4.62 5.43
CA ALA A 87 6.79 4.04 4.84
C ALA A 87 6.53 3.50 3.43
N ASP A 88 5.44 2.76 3.24
CA ASP A 88 5.08 2.20 1.95
C ASP A 88 4.73 3.31 0.92
N PHE A 89 4.02 4.35 1.35
CA PHE A 89 3.65 5.48 0.49
C PHE A 89 4.89 6.17 -0.08
N GLU A 90 5.89 6.44 0.77
CA GLU A 90 7.17 7.00 0.33
C GLU A 90 7.97 6.00 -0.53
N LEU A 91 7.99 4.73 -0.15
CA LEU A 91 8.75 3.70 -0.84
C LEU A 91 8.25 3.47 -2.27
N VAL A 92 6.93 3.42 -2.47
CA VAL A 92 6.30 3.31 -3.79
C VAL A 92 6.65 4.53 -4.63
N ALA A 93 6.54 5.74 -4.06
CA ALA A 93 6.90 6.96 -4.77
C ALA A 93 8.37 6.98 -5.20
N ARG A 94 9.28 6.49 -4.36
CA ARG A 94 10.72 6.43 -4.65
C ARG A 94 11.06 5.42 -5.74
N ARG A 95 10.29 4.33 -5.88
CA ARG A 95 10.52 3.29 -6.90
C ARG A 95 10.02 3.70 -8.29
N LEU A 96 8.92 4.45 -8.35
CA LEU A 96 8.23 4.75 -9.60
C LEU A 96 8.60 6.10 -10.20
N LEU A 97 8.92 7.09 -9.38
CA LEU A 97 9.23 8.42 -9.87
C LEU A 97 10.70 8.55 -10.27
N ASP A 98 10.95 9.24 -11.39
CA ASP A 98 12.27 9.71 -11.74
C ASP A 98 12.89 10.55 -10.59
N PRO A 99 14.22 10.55 -10.42
CA PRO A 99 14.88 11.30 -9.34
C PRO A 99 14.46 12.77 -9.25
N TRP A 100 14.23 13.40 -10.40
CA TRP A 100 13.74 14.77 -10.49
C TRP A 100 12.30 14.93 -9.98
N ARG A 101 11.39 14.05 -10.42
CA ARG A 101 9.98 14.05 -9.99
C ARG A 101 9.84 13.67 -8.52
N TYR A 102 10.66 12.73 -8.05
CA TYR A 102 10.73 12.36 -6.65
C TYR A 102 11.20 13.54 -5.77
N LYS A 103 12.14 14.37 -6.26
CA LYS A 103 12.55 15.59 -5.55
C LYS A 103 11.38 16.57 -5.38
N ILE A 104 10.63 16.84 -6.46
CA ILE A 104 9.42 17.68 -6.40
C ILE A 104 8.41 17.07 -5.43
N PHE A 105 8.16 15.76 -5.54
CA PHE A 105 7.25 15.03 -4.68
C PHE A 105 7.61 15.16 -3.20
N ARG A 106 8.89 14.94 -2.86
CA ARG A 106 9.40 15.03 -1.49
C ARG A 106 9.25 16.42 -0.91
N PHE A 107 9.58 17.48 -1.66
CA PHE A 107 9.42 18.84 -1.17
C PHE A 107 7.95 19.22 -0.98
N HIS A 108 7.09 18.91 -1.95
CA HIS A 108 5.71 19.36 -1.91
C HIS A 108 4.82 18.51 -1.00
N TYR A 109 4.86 17.17 -1.14
CA TYR A 109 3.93 16.27 -0.46
C TYR A 109 4.49 15.76 0.88
N ILE A 110 5.75 15.35 0.94
CA ILE A 110 6.31 14.78 2.18
C ILE A 110 6.68 15.88 3.18
N LEU A 111 7.31 16.97 2.72
CA LEU A 111 7.70 18.09 3.57
C LEU A 111 6.63 19.17 3.69
N GLY A 112 5.57 19.12 2.87
CA GLY A 112 4.46 20.07 2.93
C GLY A 112 4.79 21.49 2.45
N ALA A 113 5.81 21.67 1.60
CA ALA A 113 6.17 22.99 1.10
C ALA A 113 5.13 23.54 0.10
N ASP A 114 4.81 24.82 0.23
CA ASP A 114 3.94 25.52 -0.72
C ASP A 114 4.50 25.52 -2.15
N ALA A 115 3.61 25.55 -3.14
CA ALA A 115 3.98 25.60 -4.55
C ALA A 115 4.96 26.76 -4.85
N SER A 116 4.75 27.93 -4.24
CA SER A 116 5.63 29.09 -4.38
C SER A 116 7.04 28.85 -3.81
N LEU A 117 7.15 28.10 -2.70
CA LEU A 117 8.42 27.75 -2.09
C LEU A 117 9.16 26.71 -2.94
N CYS A 118 8.44 25.71 -3.44
CA CYS A 118 8.96 24.72 -4.38
C CYS A 118 9.50 25.37 -5.65
N CYS A 119 8.76 26.30 -6.24
CA CYS A 119 9.18 27.03 -7.45
C CYS A 119 10.50 27.79 -7.21
N ARG A 120 10.59 28.54 -6.10
CA ARG A 120 11.82 29.26 -5.73
C ARG A 120 13.00 28.33 -5.47
N ARG A 121 12.77 27.22 -4.75
CA ARG A 121 13.83 26.31 -4.31
C ARG A 121 14.38 25.44 -5.44
N LEU A 122 13.52 25.06 -6.38
CA LEU A 122 13.85 24.16 -7.49
C LEU A 122 14.09 24.90 -8.82
N GLY A 123 13.91 26.22 -8.86
CA GLY A 123 14.08 27.02 -10.07
C GLY A 123 13.02 26.73 -11.14
N LEU A 124 11.79 26.41 -10.72
CA LEU A 124 10.68 26.04 -11.61
C LEU A 124 9.71 27.20 -11.81
N SER A 125 9.15 27.29 -13.01
CA SER A 125 7.99 28.15 -13.25
C SER A 125 6.74 27.55 -12.61
N ARG A 126 5.78 28.41 -12.23
CA ARG A 126 4.51 27.97 -11.62
C ARG A 126 3.77 26.96 -12.49
N GLY A 127 3.72 27.19 -13.81
CA GLY A 127 3.09 26.27 -14.76
C GLY A 127 3.80 24.91 -14.83
N ALA A 128 5.13 24.92 -14.94
CA ALA A 128 5.92 23.69 -14.98
C ALA A 128 5.77 22.86 -13.70
N PHE A 129 5.67 23.52 -12.54
CA PHE A 129 5.41 22.86 -11.27
C PHE A 129 4.05 22.13 -11.26
N PHE A 130 2.97 22.79 -11.64
CA PHE A 130 1.65 22.13 -11.66
C PHE A 130 1.58 21.00 -12.68
N HIS A 131 2.19 21.15 -13.86
CA HIS A 131 2.30 20.04 -14.80
C HIS A 131 3.07 18.86 -14.24
N ALA A 132 4.20 19.11 -13.56
CA ALA A 132 4.96 18.06 -12.89
C ALA A 132 4.15 17.39 -11.77
N ALA A 133 3.45 18.18 -10.95
CA ALA A 133 2.58 17.68 -9.89
C ALA A 133 1.47 16.78 -10.47
N TYR A 134 0.79 17.23 -11.53
CA TYR A 134 -0.28 16.44 -12.16
C TYR A 134 0.23 15.11 -12.72
N ARG A 135 1.45 15.09 -13.27
CA ARG A 135 2.10 13.86 -13.73
C ARG A 135 2.46 12.93 -12.58
N ILE A 136 2.94 13.47 -11.46
CA ILE A 136 3.23 12.70 -10.25
C ILE A 136 1.94 12.08 -9.70
N GLU A 137 0.87 12.88 -9.57
CA GLU A 137 -0.47 12.42 -9.16
C GLU A 137 -0.98 11.28 -10.06
N GLU A 138 -0.80 11.39 -11.38
CA GLU A 138 -1.20 10.36 -12.36
C GLU A 138 -0.44 9.04 -12.15
N ILE A 139 0.90 9.09 -12.13
CA ILE A 139 1.76 7.89 -12.02
C ILE A 139 1.53 7.16 -10.70
N LEU A 140 1.48 7.91 -9.59
CA LEU A 140 1.28 7.33 -8.28
C LEU A 140 -0.15 6.85 -8.09
N GLY A 141 -1.14 7.58 -8.60
CA GLY A 141 -2.53 7.16 -8.57
C GLY A 141 -2.76 5.85 -9.32
N GLU A 142 -2.11 5.68 -10.47
CA GLU A 142 -2.13 4.42 -11.22
C GLU A 142 -1.49 3.28 -10.43
N ALA A 143 -0.30 3.50 -9.87
CA ALA A 143 0.36 2.46 -9.09
C ALA A 143 -0.42 2.07 -7.82
N PHE A 144 -0.97 3.04 -7.10
CA PHE A 144 -1.83 2.76 -5.95
C PHE A 144 -3.10 2.00 -6.34
N ALA A 145 -3.57 2.15 -7.58
CA ALA A 145 -4.69 1.38 -8.09
C ALA A 145 -4.30 -0.05 -8.49
N THR A 146 -3.10 -0.25 -9.06
CA THR A 146 -2.69 -1.51 -9.70
C THR A 146 -1.89 -2.46 -8.80
N LEU A 147 -1.29 -2.00 -7.70
CA LEU A 147 -0.44 -2.88 -6.88
C LEU A 147 -1.21 -4.13 -6.36
N GLU A 148 -0.72 -5.32 -6.74
CA GLU A 148 -1.03 -6.65 -6.18
C GLU A 148 0.29 -7.47 -6.15
N PRO A 149 0.50 -8.46 -5.28
CA PRO A 149 -0.14 -8.79 -4.00
C PRO A 149 0.48 -8.03 -2.80
N TYR A 150 1.49 -7.18 -3.07
CA TYR A 150 2.09 -6.23 -2.13
C TYR A 150 1.62 -4.81 -2.45
N ALA A 151 0.30 -4.66 -2.64
CA ALA A 151 -0.31 -3.36 -2.47
C ALA A 151 0.22 -2.77 -1.17
N LEU A 152 0.46 -1.46 -1.13
CA LEU A 152 0.02 -0.69 0.03
C LEU A 152 -1.34 -1.28 0.37
N TYR A 153 -1.42 -2.16 1.39
CA TYR A 153 -2.62 -2.90 1.78
C TYR A 153 -3.81 -2.03 1.42
N PRO A 154 -4.66 -2.40 0.44
CA PRO A 154 -5.57 -1.44 -0.19
C PRO A 154 -6.19 -0.61 0.92
N PRO A 155 -6.19 0.74 0.91
CA PRO A 155 -6.28 1.55 2.13
C PRO A 155 -7.33 1.11 3.18
N ARG A 156 -8.42 0.47 2.74
CA ARG A 156 -9.37 -0.30 3.56
C ARG A 156 -8.73 -1.31 4.53
N ASP A 157 -7.70 -2.05 4.14
CA ASP A 157 -7.05 -3.12 4.89
C ASP A 157 -5.98 -2.60 5.87
N TYR A 158 -5.44 -1.39 5.65
CA TYR A 158 -4.64 -0.69 6.66
C TYR A 158 -5.49 -0.27 7.87
N PHE A 159 -6.78 -0.03 7.65
CA PHE A 159 -7.68 0.58 8.63
C PHE A 159 -8.95 -0.24 8.90
N SER A 160 -9.02 -1.48 8.42
CA SER A 160 -10.16 -2.36 8.67
C SER A 160 -10.15 -2.78 10.13
N LYS A 161 -10.95 -2.08 10.93
CA LYS A 161 -11.38 -2.60 12.22
C LYS A 161 -12.22 -3.84 11.95
N ARG A 162 -11.61 -5.01 12.21
CA ARG A 162 -12.19 -6.36 12.11
C ARG A 162 -12.52 -6.76 10.67
N LEU A 163 -11.92 -7.86 10.22
CA LEU A 163 -12.51 -8.72 9.21
C LEU A 163 -13.89 -9.17 9.73
N THR A 164 -14.96 -8.52 9.28
CA THR A 164 -16.34 -9.02 9.41
C THR A 164 -16.78 -9.67 8.10
N GLU A 165 -16.00 -9.55 7.02
CA GLU A 165 -16.26 -10.35 5.83
C GLU A 165 -15.75 -11.79 6.05
N PRO A 166 -16.61 -12.81 5.88
CA PRO A 166 -16.17 -14.18 5.92
C PRO A 166 -15.19 -14.38 4.76
N VAL A 167 -13.96 -14.76 5.11
CA VAL A 167 -12.99 -15.29 4.15
C VAL A 167 -13.71 -16.32 3.29
N ARG A 168 -13.82 -16.08 1.97
CA ARG A 168 -14.39 -17.05 1.03
C ARG A 168 -13.64 -18.35 1.24
N ALA A 169 -14.33 -19.38 1.70
CA ALA A 169 -13.74 -20.68 1.93
C ALA A 169 -13.19 -21.19 0.59
N THR A 170 -11.87 -21.34 0.49
CA THR A 170 -11.27 -22.18 -0.54
C THR A 170 -11.88 -23.58 -0.44
N PRO A 171 -12.23 -24.23 -1.57
CA PRO A 171 -12.88 -25.53 -1.55
C PRO A 171 -12.06 -26.54 -0.72
N GLN A 172 -12.80 -27.13 0.22
CA GLN A 172 -12.49 -28.11 1.26
C GLN A 172 -11.13 -28.82 1.15
N PHE A 173 -10.27 -28.52 2.13
CA PHE A 173 -9.14 -29.36 2.49
C PHE A 173 -9.65 -30.73 2.98
N VAL A 174 -9.38 -31.79 2.23
CA VAL A 174 -9.53 -33.18 2.71
C VAL A 174 -8.40 -33.44 3.72
N PRO A 175 -8.70 -33.70 5.00
CA PRO A 175 -7.67 -33.95 6.00
C PRO A 175 -6.92 -35.23 5.67
N GLN A 176 -5.63 -35.12 5.30
CA GLN A 176 -4.77 -36.29 5.29
C GLN A 176 -4.45 -36.70 6.73
N PRO A 177 -4.51 -38.01 7.07
CA PRO A 177 -4.18 -38.49 8.39
C PRO A 177 -2.73 -38.13 8.74
N ILE A 178 -2.57 -37.58 9.94
CA ILE A 178 -1.27 -37.16 10.46
C ILE A 178 -0.44 -38.42 10.70
N ALA A 179 0.63 -38.63 9.92
CA ALA A 179 1.57 -39.71 10.17
C ALA A 179 2.19 -39.57 11.58
N PRO A 180 2.31 -40.65 12.35
CA PRO A 180 2.87 -40.60 13.71
C PRO A 180 4.31 -40.09 13.66
N ARG A 181 4.63 -39.11 14.53
CA ARG A 181 5.98 -38.56 14.67
C ARG A 181 6.92 -39.68 15.15
N ARG A 182 7.82 -40.14 14.29
CA ARG A 182 8.98 -40.95 14.73
C ARG A 182 9.83 -40.08 15.67
N GLY A 183 9.90 -40.45 16.94
CA GLY A 183 10.71 -39.76 17.93
C GLY A 183 12.19 -39.79 17.52
N ARG A 184 12.85 -38.63 17.53
CA ARG A 184 14.32 -38.58 17.49
C ARG A 184 14.87 -39.23 18.77
N PRO A 185 15.83 -40.16 18.70
CA PRO A 185 16.52 -40.59 19.90
C PRO A 185 17.24 -39.39 20.53
N ARG A 186 16.97 -39.14 21.81
CA ARG A 186 17.69 -38.15 22.61
C ARG A 186 19.14 -38.61 22.73
N SER A 187 20.06 -37.84 22.17
CA SER A 187 21.50 -38.03 22.31
C SER A 187 21.91 -37.88 23.78
N ALA A 188 21.89 -38.98 24.52
CA ALA A 188 22.45 -39.11 25.87
C ALA A 188 23.92 -39.59 25.86
N GLU A 189 24.52 -39.80 24.67
CA GLU A 189 25.86 -40.37 24.52
C GLU A 189 27.00 -39.36 24.27
N LEU A 190 26.71 -38.07 24.09
CA LEU A 190 27.75 -37.07 23.79
C LEU A 190 28.38 -36.38 25.02
N LEU A 191 27.92 -36.67 26.24
CA LEU A 191 28.47 -36.08 27.48
C LEU A 191 29.34 -37.02 28.32
N ARG A 192 29.56 -38.28 27.90
CA ARG A 192 30.43 -39.23 28.63
C ARG A 192 31.88 -39.29 28.14
N ASN A 193 32.21 -38.67 27.00
CA ASN A 193 33.56 -38.75 26.40
C ASN A 193 34.42 -37.48 26.57
N VAL A 194 33.97 -36.49 27.35
CA VAL A 194 34.75 -35.28 27.66
C VAL A 194 35.38 -35.32 29.07
N LEU A 195 35.03 -36.32 29.90
CA LEU A 195 35.53 -36.48 31.29
C LEU A 195 36.35 -37.76 31.53
N LYS A 196 36.95 -38.35 30.49
CA LYS A 196 37.92 -39.46 30.61
C LYS A 196 39.27 -39.13 29.96
N ILE A 197 39.80 -37.96 30.29
CA ILE A 197 41.25 -37.73 30.34
C ILE A 197 41.54 -37.28 31.78
N ALA A 198 41.69 -38.26 32.66
CA ALA A 198 42.40 -38.20 33.94
C ALA A 198 42.59 -39.64 34.43
#